data_AF-A0A197JR97-F1
#
_entry.id   AF-A0A197JR97-F1
#
_cell.length_a   1.000
_cell.length_b   1.000
_cell.length_c   1.000
_cell.angle_alpha   90.00
_cell.angle_beta   90.00
_cell.angle_gamma   90.00
#
_symmetry.space_group_name_H-M   'P 1'
#
loop_
_entity.id
_entity.type
_entity.pdbx_description
1 polymer ?
#
loop_
_entity_poly.entity_id
_entity_poly.type
_entity_poly.pdbx_seq_one_letter_code
_entity_poly.pdbx_strand_id
1 'polypeptide(L)'
;MPNGIVSVWTHKAILPEVVSIMHGLGCRYVENLVWYKTALNNSDLNRASPYFRTTKEILLMFKKGDGFDIRHQRTADVIMDFEKPTSAWIKDDYTEPKPDSVFEMMEIMLPDARYVPTAGRGRLLEIWAKKSQERRTGWISVHELKTIREEEEVIVSSTVVDDGGVAVTSGAASLEMPDPSLATATPIEDDIEDGSSLDEAILAEIANDMDIDM
;
A
#
# COMPACT_ATOMS: atom_id res chain seq x y z
N MET A 1 -23.86 6.88 -4.53
CA MET A 1 -23.28 7.46 -5.76
C MET A 1 -24.06 6.92 -6.94
N PRO A 2 -24.63 7.76 -7.82
CA PRO A 2 -25.46 7.27 -8.92
C PRO A 2 -24.61 6.54 -9.97
N ASN A 3 -23.62 7.17 -10.61
CA ASN A 3 -22.77 6.53 -11.63
C ASN A 3 -21.29 6.98 -11.52
N GLY A 4 -20.32 6.08 -11.67
CA GLY A 4 -18.89 6.42 -11.71
C GLY A 4 -17.93 5.22 -11.57
N ILE A 5 -16.63 5.51 -11.48
CA ILE A 5 -15.58 4.53 -11.16
C ILE A 5 -15.06 4.75 -9.75
N VAL A 6 -14.78 3.66 -9.06
CA VAL A 6 -14.04 3.63 -7.80
C VAL A 6 -12.76 2.84 -8.01
N SER A 7 -11.62 3.46 -7.71
CA SER A 7 -10.30 2.82 -7.82
C SER A 7 -9.70 2.63 -6.43
N VAL A 8 -9.27 1.41 -6.11
CA VAL A 8 -8.80 1.04 -4.77
C VAL A 8 -7.41 0.39 -4.87
N TRP A 9 -6.43 1.03 -4.23
CA TRP A 9 -5.10 0.43 -4.04
C TRP A 9 -5.16 -0.69 -3.01
N THR A 10 -4.56 -1.83 -3.33
CA THR A 10 -4.61 -3.03 -2.50
C THR A 10 -3.38 -3.92 -2.70
N HIS A 11 -3.17 -4.83 -1.75
CA HIS A 11 -2.15 -5.86 -1.80
C HIS A 11 -2.78 -7.21 -2.15
N LYS A 12 -1.98 -8.11 -2.73
CA LYS A 12 -2.43 -9.46 -3.14
C LYS A 12 -3.16 -10.22 -2.03
N ALA A 13 -2.72 -10.05 -0.78
CA ALA A 13 -3.26 -10.79 0.37
C ALA A 13 -4.72 -10.46 0.72
N ILE A 14 -5.18 -9.23 0.43
CA ILE A 14 -6.52 -8.75 0.80
C ILE A 14 -7.42 -8.54 -0.44
N LEU A 15 -6.97 -8.99 -1.63
CA LEU A 15 -7.75 -8.88 -2.86
C LEU A 15 -9.18 -9.43 -2.74
N PRO A 16 -9.40 -10.66 -2.22
CA PRO A 16 -10.76 -11.22 -2.16
C PRO A 16 -11.70 -10.39 -1.27
N GLU A 17 -11.18 -9.87 -0.16
CA GLU A 17 -11.93 -9.03 0.77
C GLU A 17 -12.34 -7.70 0.12
N VAL A 18 -11.42 -7.04 -0.57
CA VAL A 18 -11.73 -5.78 -1.29
C VAL A 18 -12.79 -6.02 -2.37
N VAL A 19 -12.66 -7.08 -3.16
CA VAL A 19 -13.63 -7.42 -4.22
C VAL A 19 -15.01 -7.72 -3.62
N SER A 20 -15.07 -8.49 -2.54
CA SER A 20 -16.32 -8.83 -1.83
C SER A 20 -17.02 -7.58 -1.28
N ILE A 21 -16.26 -6.69 -0.61
CA ILE A 21 -16.79 -5.41 -0.11
C ILE A 21 -17.34 -4.56 -1.25
N MET A 22 -16.58 -4.43 -2.34
CA MET A 22 -16.99 -3.60 -3.48
C MET A 22 -18.20 -4.17 -4.21
N HIS A 23 -18.28 -5.50 -4.34
CA HIS A 23 -19.46 -6.19 -4.86
C HIS A 23 -20.69 -5.95 -3.98
N GLY A 24 -20.55 -6.08 -2.65
CA GLY A 24 -21.62 -5.77 -1.70
C GLY A 24 -22.10 -4.31 -1.75
N LEU A 25 -21.24 -3.39 -2.18
CA LEU A 25 -21.58 -1.98 -2.45
C LEU A 25 -22.24 -1.77 -3.82
N GLY A 26 -22.49 -2.82 -4.60
CA GLY A 26 -23.07 -2.76 -5.94
C GLY A 26 -22.11 -2.22 -6.99
N CYS A 27 -20.81 -2.38 -6.79
CA CYS A 27 -19.79 -2.04 -7.77
C CYS A 27 -19.37 -3.30 -8.54
N ARG A 28 -19.29 -3.22 -9.87
CA ARG A 28 -18.81 -4.30 -10.74
C ARG A 28 -17.31 -4.13 -10.97
N TYR A 29 -16.55 -5.20 -10.86
CA TYR A 29 -15.14 -5.20 -11.26
C TYR A 29 -15.01 -4.92 -12.77
N VAL A 30 -13.97 -4.19 -13.16
CA VAL A 30 -13.76 -3.77 -14.55
C VAL A 30 -12.35 -4.10 -15.01
N GLU A 31 -11.35 -3.61 -14.29
CA GLU A 31 -9.94 -3.69 -14.70
C GLU A 31 -9.03 -3.56 -13.49
N ASN A 32 -7.76 -3.91 -13.65
CA ASN A 32 -6.73 -3.65 -12.66
C ASN A 32 -5.47 -3.07 -13.29
N LEU A 33 -4.82 -2.17 -12.56
CA LEU A 33 -3.46 -1.75 -12.86
C LEU A 33 -2.49 -2.36 -11.85
N VAL A 34 -1.32 -2.79 -12.31
CA VAL A 34 -0.24 -3.32 -11.48
C VAL A 34 0.88 -2.29 -11.39
N TRP A 35 1.23 -1.92 -10.16
CA TRP A 35 2.46 -1.19 -9.90
C TRP A 35 3.55 -2.15 -9.46
N TYR A 36 4.47 -2.44 -10.38
CA TYR A 36 5.63 -3.29 -10.17
C TYR A 36 6.82 -2.46 -9.71
N LYS A 37 7.44 -2.88 -8.60
CA LYS A 37 8.57 -2.17 -8.00
C LYS A 37 9.85 -2.96 -8.20
N THR A 38 10.89 -2.29 -8.71
CA THR A 38 12.22 -2.86 -8.91
C THR A 38 13.26 -2.16 -8.05
N ALA A 39 14.35 -2.86 -7.75
CA ALA A 39 15.54 -2.21 -7.21
C ALA A 39 16.25 -1.35 -8.28
N LEU A 40 17.13 -0.44 -7.86
CA LEU A 40 17.89 0.44 -8.76
C LEU A 40 18.79 -0.32 -9.76
N ASN A 41 19.18 -1.55 -9.43
CA ASN A 41 19.93 -2.44 -10.31
C ASN A 41 19.03 -3.32 -11.20
N ASN A 42 17.73 -2.97 -11.33
CA ASN A 42 16.71 -3.73 -12.06
C ASN A 42 16.48 -5.16 -11.54
N SER A 43 16.90 -5.47 -10.32
CA SER A 43 16.59 -6.75 -9.68
C SER A 43 15.24 -6.71 -8.97
N ASP A 44 14.63 -7.88 -8.81
CA ASP A 44 13.35 -8.03 -8.14
C ASP A 44 13.49 -7.79 -6.63
N LEU A 45 12.51 -7.07 -6.06
CA LEU A 45 12.45 -6.82 -4.63
C LEU A 45 11.99 -8.07 -3.87
N ASN A 46 12.87 -8.65 -3.07
CA ASN A 46 12.53 -9.84 -2.27
C ASN A 46 11.86 -9.46 -0.95
N ARG A 47 10.76 -8.69 -0.98
CA ARG A 47 10.01 -8.36 0.24
C ARG A 47 9.36 -9.62 0.82
N ALA A 48 9.53 -9.80 2.13
CA ALA A 48 8.98 -10.93 2.87
C ALA A 48 7.45 -10.90 2.85
N SER A 49 6.84 -12.06 2.63
CA SER A 49 5.39 -12.28 2.64
C SER A 49 5.12 -13.75 2.98
N PRO A 50 3.96 -14.09 3.58
CA PRO A 50 3.70 -15.44 4.07
C PRO A 50 3.80 -16.56 3.01
N TYR A 51 3.49 -16.26 1.74
CA TYR A 51 3.40 -17.28 0.69
C TYR A 51 4.30 -16.99 -0.52
N PHE A 52 4.19 -15.81 -1.11
CA PHE A 52 4.97 -15.40 -2.29
C PHE A 52 5.50 -14.00 -2.10
N ARG A 53 6.76 -13.77 -2.48
CA ARG A 53 7.39 -12.45 -2.41
C ARG A 53 6.51 -11.37 -3.06
N THR A 54 6.35 -10.25 -2.37
CA THR A 54 5.47 -9.17 -2.81
C THR A 54 6.28 -8.01 -3.39
N THR A 55 6.39 -7.97 -4.71
CA THR A 55 7.06 -6.90 -5.48
C THR A 55 6.10 -5.86 -6.03
N LYS A 56 4.78 -6.06 -5.88
CA LYS A 56 3.76 -5.27 -6.56
C LYS A 56 2.59 -4.87 -5.69
N GLU A 57 2.01 -3.74 -6.03
CA GLU A 57 0.70 -3.27 -5.58
C GLU A 57 -0.28 -3.30 -6.74
N ILE A 58 -1.57 -3.44 -6.43
CA ILE A 58 -2.62 -3.56 -7.43
C ILE A 58 -3.62 -2.45 -7.19
N LEU A 59 -3.99 -1.73 -8.24
CA LEU A 59 -5.09 -0.79 -8.26
C LEU A 59 -6.28 -1.47 -8.92
N LEU A 60 -7.28 -1.84 -8.14
CA LEU A 60 -8.52 -2.40 -8.66
C LEU A 60 -9.47 -1.28 -9.07
N MET A 61 -10.09 -1.41 -10.23
CA MET A 61 -11.07 -0.45 -10.73
C MET A 61 -12.45 -1.09 -10.82
N PHE A 62 -13.44 -0.41 -10.24
CA PHE A 62 -14.81 -0.88 -10.19
C PHE A 62 -15.75 0.17 -10.77
N LYS A 63 -16.71 -0.26 -11.58
CA LYS A 63 -17.78 0.58 -12.11
C LYS A 63 -19.02 0.46 -11.24
N LYS A 64 -19.65 1.60 -10.93
CA LYS A 64 -20.95 1.68 -10.28
C LYS A 64 -21.93 2.43 -11.16
N GLY A 65 -23.12 1.86 -11.34
CA GLY A 65 -24.15 2.42 -12.22
C GLY A 65 -23.78 2.30 -13.70
N ASP A 66 -24.54 2.98 -14.57
CA ASP A 66 -24.42 2.89 -16.04
C ASP A 66 -24.45 4.26 -16.72
N GLY A 67 -24.19 4.29 -18.03
CA GLY A 67 -24.38 5.49 -18.85
C GLY A 67 -23.23 6.51 -18.82
N PHE A 68 -22.00 6.06 -18.53
CA PHE A 68 -20.81 6.87 -18.79
C PHE A 68 -19.82 6.08 -19.64
N ASP A 69 -19.19 6.77 -20.59
CA ASP A 69 -18.21 6.20 -21.51
C ASP A 69 -16.87 6.06 -20.79
N ILE A 70 -16.30 4.87 -20.85
CA ILE A 70 -14.98 4.58 -20.28
C ILE A 70 -14.08 4.23 -21.45
N ARG A 71 -13.00 5.01 -21.59
CA ARG A 71 -12.01 4.78 -22.65
C ARG A 71 -11.03 3.69 -22.21
N HIS A 72 -11.50 2.43 -22.18
CA HIS A 72 -10.66 1.27 -21.89
C HIS A 72 -9.56 1.11 -22.95
N GLN A 73 -8.41 0.56 -22.53
CA GLN A 73 -7.24 0.24 -23.36
C GLN A 73 -6.54 1.44 -24.03
N ARG A 74 -6.40 2.57 -23.34
CA ARG A 74 -5.61 3.73 -23.83
C ARG A 74 -4.29 3.92 -23.10
N THR A 75 -4.00 3.10 -22.10
CA THR A 75 -2.82 3.16 -21.23
C THR A 75 -2.34 1.75 -20.92
N ALA A 76 -1.09 1.61 -20.47
CA ALA A 76 -0.56 0.34 -20.02
C ALA A 76 -1.15 -0.06 -18.65
N ASP A 77 -1.41 -1.34 -18.47
CA ASP A 77 -1.94 -1.90 -17.21
C ASP A 77 -0.83 -2.19 -16.19
N VAL A 78 0.42 -1.94 -16.55
CA VAL A 78 1.59 -2.15 -15.70
C VAL A 78 2.43 -0.88 -15.67
N ILE A 79 2.67 -0.37 -14.47
CA ILE A 79 3.65 0.67 -14.18
C ILE A 79 4.85 0.01 -13.53
N MET A 80 6.03 0.17 -14.13
CA MET A 80 7.30 -0.23 -13.53
C MET A 80 7.99 1.03 -12.98
N ASP A 81 8.33 1.02 -11.69
CA ASP A 81 9.05 2.11 -11.04
C ASP A 81 10.06 1.56 -10.02
N PHE A 82 11.01 2.38 -9.62
CA PHE A 82 11.96 2.03 -8.56
C PHE A 82 11.32 2.15 -7.19
N GLU A 83 11.73 1.28 -6.27
CA GLU A 83 11.35 1.38 -4.86
C GLU A 83 11.81 2.70 -4.25
N LYS A 84 10.87 3.45 -3.67
CA LYS A 84 11.19 4.66 -2.92
C LYS A 84 11.48 4.28 -1.47
N PRO A 85 12.58 4.76 -0.87
CA PRO A 85 12.93 4.42 0.50
C PRO A 85 11.85 4.92 1.47
N THR A 86 11.40 4.04 2.38
CA THR A 86 10.35 4.36 3.36
C THR A 86 10.67 5.60 4.20
N SER A 87 11.95 5.84 4.49
CA SER A 87 12.42 7.02 5.22
C SER A 87 12.06 8.35 4.56
N ALA A 88 11.79 8.37 3.25
CA ALA A 88 11.44 9.58 2.51
C ALA A 88 10.01 10.08 2.75
N TRP A 89 9.08 9.23 3.18
CA TRP A 89 7.64 9.58 3.26
C TRP A 89 6.96 9.17 4.57
N ILE A 90 7.54 8.24 5.34
CA ILE A 90 6.88 7.67 6.53
C ILE A 90 6.64 8.69 7.65
N LYS A 91 7.35 9.83 7.67
CA LYS A 91 7.17 10.85 8.71
C LYS A 91 5.81 11.54 8.59
N ASP A 92 5.39 11.84 7.36
CA ASP A 92 4.19 12.64 7.09
C ASP A 92 2.97 11.77 6.74
N ASP A 93 3.19 10.58 6.17
CA ASP A 93 2.13 9.77 5.58
C ASP A 93 2.14 8.31 6.08
N TYR A 94 0.96 7.67 6.08
CA TYR A 94 0.81 6.25 6.45
C TYR A 94 1.15 5.28 5.31
N THR A 95 0.99 5.72 4.06
CA THR A 95 1.18 4.88 2.88
C THR A 95 2.14 5.51 1.88
N GLU A 96 2.79 4.68 1.06
CA GLU A 96 3.75 5.13 0.06
C GLU A 96 3.08 6.04 -1.01
N PRO A 97 3.74 7.12 -1.45
CA PRO A 97 3.31 7.92 -2.60
C PRO A 97 3.15 7.05 -3.84
N LYS A 98 2.01 7.16 -4.52
CA LYS A 98 1.72 6.38 -5.74
C LYS A 98 2.32 7.07 -6.98
N PRO A 99 2.59 6.33 -8.07
CA PRO A 99 3.12 6.92 -9.30
C PRO A 99 2.18 7.94 -9.93
N ASP A 100 2.73 9.05 -10.45
CA ASP A 100 1.94 10.12 -11.08
C ASP A 100 1.18 9.65 -12.34
N SER A 101 1.74 8.67 -13.04
CA SER A 101 1.16 8.05 -14.24
C SER A 101 -0.21 7.41 -14.00
N VAL A 102 -0.53 7.06 -12.75
CA VAL A 102 -1.85 6.54 -12.36
C VAL A 102 -2.92 7.63 -12.51
N PHE A 103 -2.60 8.86 -12.13
CA PHE A 103 -3.54 9.98 -12.24
C PHE A 103 -3.74 10.39 -13.69
N GLU A 104 -2.68 10.37 -14.49
CA GLU A 104 -2.75 10.58 -15.94
C GLU A 104 -3.63 9.54 -16.62
N MET A 105 -3.48 8.27 -16.26
CA MET A 105 -4.34 7.20 -16.73
C MET A 105 -5.82 7.46 -16.37
N MET A 106 -6.10 7.82 -15.11
CA MET A 106 -7.48 8.09 -14.70
C MET A 106 -8.10 9.26 -15.49
N GLU A 107 -7.32 10.29 -15.80
CA GLU A 107 -7.77 11.43 -16.62
C GLU A 107 -8.02 11.07 -18.09
N ILE A 108 -7.24 10.13 -18.64
CA ILE A 108 -7.42 9.61 -20.00
C ILE A 108 -8.65 8.70 -20.07
N MET A 109 -8.82 7.83 -19.08
CA MET A 109 -9.92 6.87 -18.98
C MET A 109 -11.26 7.57 -18.75
N LEU A 110 -11.27 8.66 -17.96
CA LEU A 110 -12.46 9.42 -17.58
C LEU A 110 -12.37 10.88 -18.07
N PRO A 111 -12.42 11.12 -19.38
CA PRO A 111 -12.24 12.45 -19.95
C PRO A 111 -13.30 13.45 -19.50
N ASP A 112 -14.50 12.99 -19.18
CA ASP A 112 -15.59 13.84 -18.70
C ASP A 112 -15.47 14.19 -17.21
N ALA A 113 -14.63 13.47 -16.47
CA ALA A 113 -14.40 13.72 -15.05
C ALA A 113 -13.29 14.76 -14.80
N ARG A 114 -12.45 15.04 -15.81
CA ARG A 114 -11.35 16.01 -15.72
C ARG A 114 -11.84 17.43 -15.46
N TYR A 115 -10.91 18.33 -15.18
CA TYR A 115 -11.22 19.75 -15.02
C TYR A 115 -11.85 20.32 -16.30
N VAL A 116 -13.02 20.96 -16.17
CA VAL A 116 -13.69 21.66 -17.26
C VAL A 116 -13.67 23.16 -16.97
N PRO A 117 -12.96 23.99 -17.77
CA PRO A 117 -12.86 25.44 -17.53
C PRO A 117 -14.21 26.15 -17.49
N THR A 118 -15.18 25.72 -18.32
CA THR A 118 -16.52 26.32 -18.37
C THR A 118 -17.34 26.06 -17.10
N ALA A 119 -17.11 24.92 -16.43
CA ALA A 119 -17.75 24.58 -15.17
C ALA A 119 -16.91 24.99 -13.94
N GLY A 120 -15.66 25.41 -14.15
CA GLY A 120 -14.71 25.78 -13.09
C GLY A 120 -14.33 24.65 -12.14
N ARG A 121 -14.65 23.38 -12.44
CA ARG A 121 -14.42 22.23 -11.55
C ARG A 121 -14.19 20.92 -12.31
N GLY A 122 -13.56 19.96 -11.64
CA GLY A 122 -13.52 18.54 -12.04
C GLY A 122 -14.45 17.68 -11.17
N ARG A 123 -14.44 16.37 -11.40
CA ARG A 123 -15.25 15.37 -10.70
C ARG A 123 -14.43 14.22 -10.13
N LEU A 124 -13.10 14.39 -10.06
CA LEU A 124 -12.18 13.38 -9.53
C LEU A 124 -11.95 13.64 -8.04
N LEU A 125 -11.95 12.56 -7.25
CA LEU A 125 -11.76 12.59 -5.81
C LEU A 125 -10.67 11.58 -5.44
N GLU A 126 -9.69 12.04 -4.68
CA GLU A 126 -8.64 11.23 -4.08
C GLU A 126 -8.82 11.24 -2.56
N ILE A 127 -8.85 10.06 -1.96
CA ILE A 127 -8.92 9.86 -0.51
C ILE A 127 -7.58 9.31 -0.04
N TRP A 128 -7.09 9.77 1.11
CA TRP A 128 -5.74 9.51 1.62
C TRP A 128 -4.62 10.07 0.72
N ALA A 129 -4.89 11.21 0.09
CA ALA A 129 -3.94 11.98 -0.71
C ALA A 129 -2.74 12.39 0.14
N LYS A 130 -1.53 12.50 -0.43
CA LYS A 130 -0.32 12.85 0.34
C LYS A 130 -0.27 14.32 0.71
N LYS A 131 0.25 14.64 1.90
CA LYS A 131 0.40 16.03 2.36
C LYS A 131 1.34 16.85 1.48
N SER A 132 2.45 16.23 1.08
CA SER A 132 3.53 16.85 0.31
C SER A 132 3.30 16.84 -1.21
N GLN A 133 2.25 16.17 -1.68
CA GLN A 133 1.93 16.06 -3.10
C GLN A 133 1.32 17.37 -3.62
N GLU A 134 1.76 17.78 -4.81
CA GLU A 134 1.21 18.95 -5.47
C GLU A 134 -0.27 18.72 -5.81
N ARG A 135 -1.09 19.76 -5.60
CA ARG A 135 -2.53 19.69 -5.88
C ARG A 135 -2.76 19.59 -7.38
N ARG A 136 -3.32 18.47 -7.82
CA ARG A 136 -3.66 18.25 -9.22
C ARG A 136 -4.93 18.98 -9.61
N THR A 137 -4.91 19.71 -10.73
CA THR A 137 -6.05 20.50 -11.19
C THR A 137 -7.23 19.59 -11.54
N GLY A 138 -8.43 19.91 -11.05
CA GLY A 138 -9.63 19.08 -11.27
C GLY A 138 -9.83 17.93 -10.28
N TRP A 139 -8.88 17.75 -9.35
CA TRP A 139 -8.98 16.78 -8.27
C TRP A 139 -9.39 17.46 -6.97
N ILE A 140 -10.27 16.80 -6.24
CA ILE A 140 -10.51 17.06 -4.82
C ILE A 140 -9.67 16.04 -4.07
N SER A 141 -8.74 16.49 -3.23
CA SER A 141 -7.86 15.61 -2.46
C SER A 141 -8.14 15.75 -0.98
N VAL A 142 -8.37 14.63 -0.31
CA VAL A 142 -8.59 14.55 1.14
C VAL A 142 -7.39 13.86 1.78
N HIS A 143 -6.69 14.56 2.66
CA HIS A 143 -5.54 14.05 3.42
C HIS A 143 -5.93 13.78 4.88
N GLU A 144 -5.40 12.71 5.43
CA GLU A 144 -5.48 12.39 6.85
C GLU A 144 -4.17 12.77 7.55
N LEU A 145 -4.27 13.67 8.54
CA LEU A 145 -3.10 14.10 9.30
C LEU A 145 -2.59 12.96 10.18
N LYS A 146 -1.33 12.58 10.00
CA LYS A 146 -0.65 11.67 10.91
C LYS A 146 -0.49 12.33 12.28
N THR A 147 -1.19 11.82 13.29
CA THR A 147 -1.01 12.29 14.67
C THR A 147 0.34 11.80 15.17
N ILE A 148 1.30 12.72 15.31
CA ILE A 148 2.56 12.41 15.98
C ILE A 148 2.22 12.33 17.48
N ARG A 149 2.30 11.12 18.05
CA ARG A 149 2.36 11.00 19.51
C ARG A 149 3.78 11.38 19.90
N GLU A 150 3.93 12.49 20.61
CA GLU A 150 5.20 12.94 21.18
C GLU A 150 5.62 11.99 22.32
N GLU A 151 6.06 10.78 21.98
CA GLU A 151 6.61 9.83 22.93
C GLU A 151 7.91 9.23 22.37
N GLU A 152 8.90 10.07 22.03
CA GLU A 152 10.30 9.62 21.85
C GLU A 152 11.34 10.77 21.75
N GLU A 153 11.22 11.83 22.56
CA GLU A 153 12.33 12.73 22.87
C GLU A 153 12.56 12.82 24.39
N VAL A 154 12.89 11.69 25.01
CA VAL A 154 13.56 11.69 26.32
C VAL A 154 14.66 10.64 26.26
N ILE A 155 15.85 11.00 26.78
CA ILE A 155 17.15 10.28 26.78
C ILE A 155 18.00 10.69 25.54
N VAL A 156 18.97 11.62 25.60
CA VAL A 156 20.00 11.89 26.61
C VAL A 156 20.31 13.40 26.66
N SER A 157 19.85 14.08 27.70
CA SER A 157 20.50 15.29 28.20
C SER A 157 20.57 15.18 29.71
N SER A 158 21.66 14.57 30.19
CA SER A 158 22.11 14.75 31.56
C SER A 158 23.56 15.19 31.51
N THR A 159 23.75 16.50 31.32
CA THR A 159 24.91 17.21 31.85
C THR A 159 24.96 17.01 33.36
N VAL A 160 25.95 16.27 33.84
CA VAL A 160 26.39 16.35 35.24
C VAL A 160 27.70 17.12 35.22
N VAL A 161 27.66 18.32 35.77
CA VAL A 161 28.84 19.06 36.25
C VAL A 161 28.99 18.67 37.71
N ASP A 162 30.13 18.09 38.10
CA ASP A 162 30.65 18.31 39.45
C ASP A 162 32.18 18.15 39.50
N ASP A 163 32.73 18.91 40.43
CA ASP A 163 34.12 19.32 40.64
C ASP A 163 35.09 18.21 41.10
N GLY A 164 36.38 18.52 40.99
CA GLY A 164 37.49 17.56 41.02
C GLY A 164 37.80 16.84 42.35
N GLY A 165 38.53 15.72 42.22
CA GLY A 165 39.14 14.96 43.32
C GLY A 165 39.74 13.63 42.85
N VAL A 166 41.07 13.54 42.84
CA VAL A 166 41.87 12.39 42.39
C VAL A 166 41.85 11.23 43.40
N ALA A 167 41.63 10.00 42.94
CA ALA A 167 42.35 8.81 43.42
C ALA A 167 42.16 7.58 42.49
N VAL A 168 43.28 6.97 42.14
CA VAL A 168 43.47 5.76 41.32
C VAL A 168 43.14 4.50 42.12
N THR A 169 42.46 3.51 41.53
CA THR A 169 42.83 2.08 41.63
C THR A 169 42.25 1.26 40.47
N SER A 170 43.07 0.33 40.00
CA SER A 170 42.90 -0.62 38.91
C SER A 170 41.95 -1.78 39.24
N GLY A 171 41.07 -2.13 38.30
CA GLY A 171 40.29 -3.38 38.34
C GLY A 171 39.84 -3.77 36.94
N ALA A 172 40.58 -4.68 36.30
CA ALA A 172 40.19 -5.30 35.04
C ALA A 172 39.06 -6.30 35.32
N ALA A 173 37.87 -6.06 34.77
CA ALA A 173 36.76 -7.00 34.75
C ALA A 173 36.59 -7.52 33.32
N SER A 174 36.96 -8.78 33.11
CA SER A 174 36.69 -9.56 31.91
C SER A 174 35.18 -9.75 31.75
N LEU A 175 34.63 -9.34 30.61
CA LEU A 175 33.29 -9.73 30.18
C LEU A 175 33.40 -11.04 29.39
N GLU A 176 32.97 -12.14 30.01
CA GLU A 176 32.75 -13.42 29.33
C GLU A 176 31.56 -13.30 28.37
N MET A 177 31.75 -13.76 27.13
CA MET A 177 30.67 -13.93 26.16
C MET A 177 29.98 -15.29 26.39
N PRO A 178 28.64 -15.38 26.29
CA PRO A 178 27.96 -16.66 26.36
C PRO A 178 28.13 -17.48 25.07
N ASP A 179 28.45 -18.76 25.26
CA ASP A 179 28.66 -19.81 24.25
C ASP A 179 27.36 -20.12 23.46
N PRO A 180 27.37 -20.12 22.11
CA PRO A 180 26.21 -20.45 21.29
C PRO A 180 26.15 -21.95 21.01
N SER A 181 25.90 -22.78 22.01
CA SER A 181 25.70 -24.21 21.79
C SER A 181 24.80 -24.88 22.83
N LEU A 182 23.50 -24.55 22.82
CA LEU A 182 22.38 -25.48 23.08
C LEU A 182 21.06 -24.69 23.08
N ALA A 183 20.33 -24.73 21.97
CA ALA A 183 18.91 -24.38 21.94
C ALA A 183 18.17 -25.52 21.24
N THR A 184 17.76 -26.51 22.03
CA THR A 184 16.86 -27.58 21.62
C THR A 184 15.45 -27.02 21.44
N ALA A 185 14.96 -27.01 20.20
CA ALA A 185 13.60 -26.65 19.87
C ALA A 185 12.63 -27.77 20.26
N THR A 186 11.57 -27.43 21.00
CA THR A 186 10.39 -28.28 21.19
C THR A 186 9.34 -27.97 20.12
N PRO A 187 8.67 -28.98 19.52
CA PRO A 187 7.63 -28.73 18.52
C PRO A 187 6.34 -28.23 19.17
N ILE A 188 5.66 -27.30 18.49
CA ILE A 188 4.29 -26.86 18.77
C ILE A 188 3.39 -27.62 17.78
N GLU A 189 2.42 -28.36 18.30
CA GLU A 189 1.36 -29.01 17.51
C GLU A 189 0.23 -27.99 17.28
N ASP A 190 -0.04 -27.67 16.00
CA ASP A 190 -1.18 -26.84 15.60
C ASP A 190 -2.28 -27.75 15.03
N ASP A 191 -3.43 -27.78 15.70
CA ASP A 191 -4.67 -28.39 15.21
C ASP A 191 -5.27 -27.51 14.11
N ILE A 192 -5.29 -28.02 12.88
CA ILE A 192 -5.91 -27.40 11.71
C ILE A 192 -7.35 -27.91 11.59
N GLU A 193 -8.33 -27.07 11.92
CA GLU A 193 -9.73 -27.29 11.52
C GLU A 193 -9.95 -26.80 10.07
N ASP A 194 -10.57 -27.68 9.29
CA ASP A 194 -10.74 -27.63 7.83
C ASP A 194 -11.90 -26.70 7.44
N GLY A 195 -11.59 -25.51 6.91
CA GLY A 195 -12.55 -24.50 6.45
C GLY A 195 -12.78 -24.47 4.92
N SER A 196 -12.47 -25.55 4.22
CA SER A 196 -12.23 -25.58 2.76
C SER A 196 -13.46 -25.51 1.84
N SER A 197 -14.70 -25.46 2.33
CA SER A 197 -15.88 -25.62 1.44
C SER A 197 -16.54 -24.33 0.92
N LEU A 198 -16.30 -23.17 1.53
CA LEU A 198 -16.98 -21.92 1.16
C LEU A 198 -16.21 -21.07 0.14
N ASP A 199 -14.88 -21.23 0.06
CA ASP A 199 -14.03 -20.39 -0.79
C ASP A 199 -13.98 -20.87 -2.26
N GLU A 200 -14.13 -22.17 -2.53
CA GLU A 200 -14.11 -22.69 -3.90
C GLU A 200 -15.35 -22.28 -4.70
N ALA A 201 -16.52 -22.14 -4.07
CA ALA A 201 -17.75 -21.77 -4.76
C ALA A 201 -17.72 -20.33 -5.29
N ILE A 202 -17.14 -19.41 -4.53
CA ILE A 202 -17.00 -18.00 -4.92
C ILE A 202 -15.93 -17.84 -6.02
N LEU A 203 -14.83 -18.60 -5.92
CA LEU A 203 -13.78 -18.60 -6.93
C LEU A 203 -14.25 -19.22 -8.26
N ALA A 204 -15.10 -20.24 -8.22
CA ALA A 204 -15.69 -20.84 -9.41
C ALA A 204 -16.70 -19.92 -10.12
N GLU A 205 -17.45 -19.11 -9.37
CA GLU A 205 -18.38 -18.13 -9.94
C GLU A 205 -17.64 -16.96 -10.62
N ILE A 206 -16.53 -16.51 -10.02
CA ILE A 206 -15.65 -15.49 -10.63
C ILE A 206 -14.96 -16.02 -11.90
N ALA A 207 -14.57 -17.30 -11.92
CA ALA A 207 -13.94 -17.91 -13.10
C ALA A 207 -14.92 -18.07 -14.28
N ASN A 208 -16.19 -18.36 -14.00
CA ASN A 208 -17.22 -18.51 -15.04
C ASN A 208 -17.59 -17.18 -15.73
N ASP A 209 -17.46 -16.06 -15.04
CA ASP A 209 -17.72 -14.72 -15.61
C ASP A 209 -16.54 -14.18 -16.45
N MET A 210 -15.41 -14.91 -16.50
CA MET A 210 -14.20 -14.56 -17.24
C MET A 210 -14.05 -15.26 -18.60
N ASP A 211 -15.04 -16.04 -19.06
CA ASP A 211 -15.07 -16.58 -20.42
C ASP A 211 -15.28 -15.47 -21.45
N ILE A 212 -14.17 -14.84 -21.83
CA ILE A 212 -14.02 -14.09 -23.07
C ILE A 212 -13.83 -15.13 -24.18
N ASP A 213 -14.84 -15.27 -25.04
CA ASP A 213 -14.77 -16.03 -26.28
C ASP A 213 -13.47 -15.69 -27.05
N MET A 214 -12.64 -16.72 -27.28
CA MET A 214 -11.54 -16.69 -28.26
C MET A 214 -12.06 -16.64 -29.69
#